data_AF-A0A7Y9XJR3-F1
#
_entry.id   AF-A0A7Y9XJR3-F1
#
_cell.length_a   1.000
_cell.length_b   1.000
_cell.length_c   1.000
_cell.angle_alpha   90.00
_cell.angle_beta   90.00
_cell.angle_gamma   90.00
#
_symmetry.space_group_name_H-M   'P 1'
#
loop_
_entity.id
_entity.type
_entity.pdbx_description
1 polymer ?
#
loop_
_entity_poly.entity_id
_entity_poly.type
_entity_poly.pdbx_seq_one_letter_code
_entity_poly.pdbx_strand_id
1 'polypeptide(L)' 'MNARSIPFPKIATDTGLAESVVSTWVTHSRPYPDGSGYKVFFKVETPADVRQLVPRMTPTNMLIVLAT' A
#
# COMPACT_ATOMS: atom_id res chain seq x y z
N MET A 1 -13.26 -1.29 17.56
CA MET A 1 -11.93 -0.64 17.52
C MET A 1 -11.76 -0.02 16.14
N ASN A 2 -11.65 1.31 16.05
CA ASN A 2 -11.48 2.01 14.78
C ASN A 2 -10.07 1.76 14.26
N ALA A 3 -9.91 0.88 13.28
CA ALA A 3 -8.61 0.71 12.61
C ALA A 3 -8.28 2.02 11.88
N ARG A 4 -7.37 2.81 12.44
CA ARG A 4 -6.84 4.02 11.78
C ARG A 4 -6.21 3.59 10.46
N SER A 5 -6.61 4.19 9.34
CA SER A 5 -5.92 3.97 8.07
C SER A 5 -4.49 4.52 8.17
N ILE A 6 -3.58 3.90 7.43
CA ILE A 6 -2.19 4.36 7.34
C ILE A 6 -2.14 5.57 6.41
N PRO A 7 -1.58 6.72 6.85
CA PRO A 7 -1.44 7.90 6.00
C PRO A 7 -0.57 7.65 4.77
N PHE A 8 -0.91 8.26 3.63
CA PHE A 8 -0.14 8.11 2.38
C PHE A 8 1.36 8.43 2.51
N PRO A 9 1.81 9.48 3.23
CA PRO A 9 3.23 9.74 3.42
C PRO A 9 3.97 8.58 4.12
N LYS A 10 3.30 7.91 5.06
CA LYS A 10 3.86 6.72 5.72
C LYS A 10 3.94 5.54 4.77
N ILE A 11 2.90 5.31 3.96
CA ILE A 11 2.93 4.27 2.92
C ILE A 11 4.07 4.52 1.93
N ALA A 12 4.23 5.76 1.46
CA ALA A 12 5.32 6.14 0.56
C ALA A 12 6.69 5.84 1.17
N THR A 13 6.89 6.23 2.44
CA THR A 13 8.13 5.96 3.18
C THR A 13 8.41 4.46 3.33
N ASP A 14 7.42 3.68 3.79
CA ASP A 14 7.62 2.26 4.07
C ASP A 14 7.76 1.42 2.78
N THR A 15 7.23 1.89 1.65
CA THR A 15 7.27 1.19 0.35
C THR A 15 8.36 1.67 -0.59
N GLY A 16 8.97 2.83 -0.31
CA GLY A 16 9.90 3.50 -1.22
C GLY A 16 9.25 4.09 -2.49
N LEU A 17 7.92 4.12 -2.55
CA LEU A 17 7.18 4.71 -3.67
C LEU A 17 7.09 6.23 -3.53
N ALA A 18 7.03 6.92 -4.67
CA ALA A 18 6.71 8.34 -4.67
C ALA A 18 5.31 8.59 -4.10
N GLU A 19 5.14 9.65 -3.33
CA GLU A 19 3.85 10.01 -2.73
C GLU A 19 2.76 10.27 -3.79
N SER A 20 3.14 10.75 -4.97
CA SER A 20 2.23 10.91 -6.11
C SER A 20 1.68 9.57 -6.60
N VAL A 21 2.49 8.51 -6.61
CA VAL A 21 2.06 7.15 -6.98
C VAL A 21 1.09 6.62 -5.92
N VAL A 22 1.44 6.79 -4.64
CA VAL A 22 0.59 6.34 -3.52
C VAL A 22 -0.76 7.05 -3.56
N SER A 23 -0.78 8.38 -3.61
CA SER A 23 -2.01 9.18 -3.60
C SER A 23 -2.89 8.96 -4.85
N THR A 24 -2.30 8.65 -6.00
CA THR A 24 -3.04 8.39 -7.24
C THR A 24 -3.68 7.00 -7.26
N TRP A 25 -2.95 5.98 -6.80
CA TRP A 25 -3.30 4.59 -7.03
C TRP A 25 -3.76 3.82 -5.80
N VAL A 26 -3.41 4.25 -4.58
CA VAL A 26 -3.88 3.59 -3.35
C VAL A 26 -5.31 4.02 -3.05
N THR A 27 -6.18 3.04 -2.81
CA THR A 27 -7.57 3.28 -2.42
C THR A 27 -7.73 3.32 -0.91
N HIS A 28 -7.10 2.38 -0.20
CA HIS A 28 -7.13 2.29 1.25
C HIS A 28 -6.02 1.37 1.77
N SER A 29 -5.83 1.39 3.09
CA SER A 29 -4.90 0.53 3.82
C SER A 29 -5.58 -0.07 5.05
N ARG A 30 -5.08 -1.22 5.51
CA ARG A 30 -5.58 -1.91 6.71
C ARG A 30 -4.43 -2.42 7.57
N PRO A 31 -4.22 -1.89 8.79
CA PRO A 31 -3.24 -2.44 9.72
C PRO A 31 -3.62 -3.85 10.18
N TYR A 32 -2.63 -4.68 10.43
CA TYR A 32 -2.82 -5.95 11.12
C TYR A 32 -3.05 -5.70 12.62
N PRO A 33 -3.99 -6.42 13.28
CA PRO A 33 -4.28 -6.21 14.70
C PRO A 33 -3.10 -6.48 15.65
N ASP A 34 -2.16 -7.33 15.24
CA ASP A 34 -0.97 -7.71 16.00
C ASP A 34 0.21 -6.72 15.84
N GLY A 35 0.05 -5.68 15.02
CA GLY A 35 1.10 -4.69 14.75
C GLY A 35 2.21 -5.19 13.81
N SER A 36 2.08 -6.37 13.21
CA SER A 36 3.08 -6.95 12.29
C SER A 36 3.26 -6.18 10.98
N GLY A 37 2.39 -5.20 10.70
CA GLY A 37 2.42 -4.39 9.50
C GLY A 37 1.02 -4.02 9.03
N TYR A 38 0.84 -3.91 7.71
CA TYR A 38 -0.44 -3.54 7.10
C TYR A 38 -0.56 -3.99 5.64
N LYS A 39 -1.80 -4.00 5.15
CA LYS A 39 -2.13 -4.19 3.73
C LYS A 39 -2.36 -2.84 3.07
N VAL A 40 -1.90 -2.70 1.83
CA VAL A 40 -2.19 -1.56 0.95
C VAL A 40 -2.95 -2.08 -0.27
N PHE A 41 -4.05 -1.42 -0.62
CA PHE A 41 -4.90 -1.81 -1.74
C PHE A 41 -4.84 -0.75 -2.82
N PHE A 42 -4.43 -1.16 -4.03
CA PHE A 42 -4.35 -0.31 -5.20
C PHE A 42 -5.64 -0.44 -6.05
N LYS A 43 -5.91 0.56 -6.87
CA LYS A 43 -7.01 0.57 -7.85
C LYS A 43 -6.91 -0.64 -8.80
N VAL A 44 -8.03 -1.14 -9.31
CA VAL A 44 -8.03 -2.31 -10.22
C VAL A 44 -7.34 -1.96 -11.54
N GLU A 45 -7.57 -0.74 -12.01
CA GLU A 45 -7.02 -0.14 -13.22
C GLU A 45 -5.54 0.30 -13.08
N THR A 46 -4.87 0.01 -11.96
CA THR A 46 -3.44 0.35 -11.79
C THR A 46 -2.62 -0.25 -12.95
N PRO A 47 -1.96 0.61 -13.76
CA PRO A 47 -1.30 0.18 -14.98
C PRO A 47 -0.02 -0.61 -14.70
N ALA A 48 0.43 -1.36 -15.71
CA ALA A 48 1.49 -2.36 -15.56
C ALA A 48 2.85 -1.74 -15.16
N ASP A 49 3.14 -0.54 -15.63
CA ASP A 49 4.32 0.26 -15.26
C ASP A 49 4.33 0.57 -13.75
N VAL A 50 3.20 0.99 -13.19
CA VAL A 50 3.06 1.23 -11.74
C VAL A 50 3.20 -0.09 -10.97
N ARG A 51 2.61 -1.19 -11.47
CA ARG A 51 2.76 -2.51 -10.84
C ARG A 51 4.21 -2.97 -10.80
N GLN A 52 5.02 -2.64 -11.81
CA GLN A 52 6.45 -2.96 -11.85
C GLN A 52 7.25 -2.19 -10.78
N LEU A 53 6.81 -0.98 -10.39
CA LEU A 53 7.42 -0.22 -9.29
C LEU A 53 7.12 -0.82 -7.91
N VAL A 54 6.12 -1.68 -7.81
CA VAL A 54 5.67 -2.29 -6.54
C VAL A 54 5.99 -3.79 -6.56
N PRO A 55 7.25 -4.18 -6.29
CA PRO A 55 7.61 -5.58 -6.26
C PRO A 55 6.76 -6.31 -5.22
N ARG A 56 6.24 -7.48 -5.58
CA ARG A 56 5.35 -8.35 -4.76
C ARG A 56 3.90 -7.87 -4.63
N MET A 57 3.44 -6.95 -5.48
CA MET A 57 2.01 -6.71 -5.61
C MET A 57 1.31 -8.01 -6.07
N THR A 58 0.27 -8.42 -5.36
CA THR A 58 -0.52 -9.60 -5.69
C THR A 58 -1.36 -9.36 -6.96
N PRO A 59 -1.89 -10.42 -7.62
CA PRO A 59 -2.81 -10.27 -8.73
C PRO A 59 -4.09 -9.47 -8.41
N THR A 60 -4.44 -9.36 -7.12
CA THR A 60 -5.57 -8.57 -6.60
C THR A 60 -5.19 -7.13 -6.26
N ASN A 61 -4.04 -6.63 -6.73
CA ASN A 61 -3.54 -5.28 -6.50
C ASN A 61 -3.37 -4.94 -5.02
N MET A 62 -2.91 -5.92 -4.25
CA MET A 62 -2.62 -5.77 -2.82
C MET A 62 -1.12 -5.87 -2.58
N LEU A 63 -0.60 -5.03 -1.70
CA LEU A 63 0.76 -5.12 -1.18
C LEU A 63 0.71 -5.36 0.34
N ILE A 64 1.59 -6.24 0.83
CA ILE A 64 1.83 -6.43 2.26
C ILE A 64 3.09 -5.65 2.63
N VAL A 65 2.95 -4.73 3.58
CA VAL A 65 4.05 -3.99 4.18
C VAL A 65 4.24 -4.52 5.59
N LEU A 66 5.43 -5.03 5.89
CA LEU A 66 5.75 -5.53 7.23
C LEU A 66 6.31 -4.39 8.07
N ALA A 67 6.03 -4.42 9.37
CA ALA A 67 6.70 -3.53 10.31
C ALA A 67 8.19 -3.86 10.35
N THR A 68 9.02 -2.84 10.25
CA THR A 68 10.48 -2.91 10.44
C THR A 68 10.85 -2.68 11.89
#